data_AF-A0A7Z9UVX5-F1
#
_entry.id   AF-A0A7Z9UVX5-F1
#
_cell.length_a   1.000
_cell.length_b   1.000
_cell.length_c   1.000
_cell.angle_alpha   90.00
_cell.angle_beta   90.00
_cell.angle_gamma   90.00
#
_symmetry.space_group_name_H-M   'P 1'
#
loop_
_entity.id
_entity.type
_entity.pdbx_description
1 polymer ?
#
loop_
_entity_poly.entity_id
_entity_poly.type
_entity_poly.pdbx_seq_one_letter_code
_entity_poly.pdbx_strand_id
1 'polypeptide(L)'
;MLILILKEIAHRKANFLLSSFSVIIAVAMFVSFFTIGEASKRETNRLMREIGFNLRIIPKDTDMTTFWTVGFSQKTMPHEYINHISDHPGISYEHLTATLQRRV
;
A
#
# COMPACT_ATOMS: atom_id res chain seq x y z
N MET A 1 -2.66 51.15 1.21
CA MET A 1 -3.25 50.20 0.24
C MET A 1 -4.00 49.05 0.93
N LEU A 2 -3.37 48.29 1.84
CA LEU A 2 -4.01 47.18 2.58
C LEU A 2 -5.27 47.59 3.38
N ILE A 3 -5.24 48.78 4.01
CA ILE A 3 -6.38 49.33 4.79
C ILE A 3 -7.62 49.57 3.91
N LEU A 4 -7.41 49.96 2.64
CA LEU A 4 -8.51 50.19 1.70
C LEU A 4 -9.16 48.85 1.31
N ILE A 5 -8.36 47.81 1.09
CA ILE A 5 -8.84 46.44 0.78
C ILE A 5 -9.65 45.88 1.96
N LEU A 6 -9.17 46.02 3.20
CA LEU A 6 -9.90 45.59 4.39
C LEU A 6 -11.23 46.32 4.58
N LYS A 7 -11.26 47.62 4.26
CA LYS A 7 -12.49 48.44 4.32
C LYS A 7 -13.49 48.01 3.25
N GLU A 8 -13.03 47.62 2.06
CA GLU A 8 -13.86 47.09 1.00
C GLU A 8 -14.41 45.69 1.32
N ILE A 9 -13.60 44.80 1.91
CA ILE A 9 -14.05 43.51 2.45
C ILE A 9 -15.15 43.71 3.51
N ALA A 10 -14.98 44.69 4.39
CA ALA A 10 -15.98 45.05 5.40
C ALA A 10 -17.26 45.64 4.79
N HIS A 11 -17.21 46.23 3.60
CA HIS A 11 -18.38 46.76 2.90
C HIS A 11 -19.10 45.68 2.07
N ARG A 12 -18.37 44.73 1.46
CA ARG A 12 -18.91 43.66 0.60
C ARG A 12 -18.89 42.29 1.29
N LYS A 13 -19.30 42.24 2.57
CA LYS A 13 -19.21 41.04 3.44
C LYS A 13 -19.83 39.79 2.81
N ALA A 14 -21.00 39.89 2.18
CA ALA A 14 -21.69 38.75 1.58
C ALA A 14 -20.87 38.10 0.44
N ASN A 15 -20.38 38.89 -0.51
CA ASN A 15 -19.57 38.38 -1.63
C ASN A 15 -18.22 37.84 -1.15
N PHE A 16 -17.60 38.50 -0.16
CA PHE A 16 -16.36 38.02 0.45
C PHE A 16 -16.56 36.66 1.15
N LEU A 17 -17.66 36.50 1.90
CA LEU A 17 -17.97 35.25 2.58
C LEU A 17 -18.27 34.13 1.59
N LEU A 18 -19.07 34.38 0.55
CA LEU A 18 -19.40 33.37 -0.47
C LEU A 18 -18.17 32.90 -1.26
N SER A 19 -17.29 33.83 -1.65
CA SER A 19 -16.04 33.48 -2.33
C SER A 19 -15.06 32.73 -1.42
N SER A 20 -14.90 33.18 -0.18
CA SER A 20 -14.09 32.47 0.82
C SER A 20 -14.61 31.05 1.07
N PHE A 21 -15.92 30.89 1.22
CA PHE A 21 -16.57 29.60 1.42
C PHE A 21 -16.35 28.65 0.23
N SER A 22 -16.45 29.16 -1.00
CA SER A 22 -16.16 28.38 -2.20
C SER A 22 -14.72 27.86 -2.21
N VAL A 23 -13.74 28.70 -1.87
CA VAL A 23 -12.33 28.29 -1.79
C VAL A 23 -12.11 27.26 -0.67
N ILE A 24 -12.72 27.47 0.50
CA ILE A 24 -12.65 26.52 1.63
C ILE A 24 -13.17 25.15 1.20
N ILE A 25 -14.34 25.10 0.55
CA ILE A 25 -14.90 23.83 0.08
C ILE A 25 -13.97 23.16 -0.94
N ALA A 26 -13.46 23.91 -1.92
CA ALA A 26 -12.58 23.35 -2.95
C ALA A 26 -11.32 22.73 -2.33
N VAL A 27 -10.68 23.42 -1.39
CA VAL A 27 -9.49 22.93 -0.69
C VAL A 27 -9.83 21.74 0.22
N ALA A 28 -10.92 21.83 0.98
CA ALA A 28 -11.35 20.77 1.88
C ALA A 28 -11.66 19.47 1.13
N MET A 29 -12.38 19.56 0.00
CA MET A 29 -12.66 18.41 -0.85
C MET A 29 -11.38 17.80 -1.41
N PHE A 30 -10.47 18.63 -1.94
CA PHE A 30 -9.21 18.16 -2.50
C PHE A 30 -8.37 17.40 -1.46
N VAL A 31 -8.18 17.98 -0.27
CA VAL A 31 -7.41 17.35 0.81
C VAL A 31 -8.10 16.09 1.32
N SER A 32 -9.44 16.10 1.43
CA SER A 32 -10.22 14.94 1.88
C SER A 32 -10.06 13.75 0.94
N PHE A 33 -10.21 13.95 -0.38
CA PHE A 33 -10.03 12.87 -1.36
C PHE A 33 -8.63 12.26 -1.30
N PHE A 34 -7.59 13.10 -1.23
CA PHE A 34 -6.22 12.63 -1.16
C PHE A 34 -5.95 11.84 0.14
N THR A 35 -6.40 12.38 1.27
CA THR A 35 -6.19 11.79 2.59
C THR A 35 -6.91 10.45 2.72
N ILE A 36 -8.16 10.38 2.26
CA ILE A 36 -8.96 9.14 2.30
C ILE A 36 -8.33 8.08 1.38
N GLY A 37 -7.87 8.47 0.19
CA GLY A 37 -7.20 7.54 -0.73
C GLY A 37 -5.94 6.91 -0.13
N GLU A 38 -5.07 7.75 0.44
CA GLU A 38 -3.86 7.27 1.12
C GLU A 38 -4.18 6.41 2.35
N ALA A 39 -5.16 6.82 3.16
CA ALA A 39 -5.61 6.04 4.32
C ALA A 39 -6.18 4.68 3.91
N SER A 40 -6.99 4.63 2.85
CA SER A 40 -7.56 3.38 2.33
C SER A 40 -6.47 2.44 1.82
N LYS A 41 -5.50 2.94 1.03
CA LYS A 41 -4.37 2.15 0.56
C LYS A 41 -3.54 1.60 1.72
N ARG A 42 -3.24 2.43 2.72
CA ARG A 42 -2.49 2.03 3.91
C ARG A 42 -3.20 0.93 4.67
N GLU A 43 -4.53 1.04 4.81
CA GLU A 43 -5.33 0.04 5.50
C GLU A 43 -5.41 -1.27 4.71
N THR A 44 -5.57 -1.21 3.38
CA THR A 44 -5.49 -2.41 2.54
C THR A 44 -4.15 -3.11 2.69
N ASN A 45 -3.03 -2.38 2.68
CA ASN A 45 -1.72 -2.99 2.91
C ASN A 45 -1.58 -3.57 4.32
N ARG A 46 -2.13 -2.90 5.35
CA ARG A 46 -2.15 -3.42 6.72
C ARG A 46 -2.93 -4.74 6.80
N LEU A 47 -4.13 -4.78 6.25
CA LEU A 47 -4.96 -5.98 6.20
C LEU A 47 -4.28 -7.12 5.43
N MET A 48 -3.68 -6.83 4.27
CA MET A 48 -2.92 -7.83 3.50
C MET A 48 -1.73 -8.41 4.30
N ARG A 49 -1.05 -7.58 5.09
CA ARG A 49 0.03 -8.03 5.98
C ARG A 49 -0.49 -8.89 7.14
N GLU A 50 -1.64 -8.56 7.70
CA GLU A 50 -2.26 -9.29 8.81
C GLU A 50 -2.79 -10.67 8.41
N ILE A 51 -3.23 -10.84 7.16
CA ILE A 51 -3.62 -12.16 6.60
C ILE A 51 -2.42 -13.12 6.58
N GLY A 52 -1.20 -12.60 6.51
CA GLY A 52 0.03 -13.38 6.50
C GLY A 52 0.43 -13.87 5.10
N PHE A 53 1.35 -14.83 5.05
CA PHE A 53 1.92 -15.31 3.79
C PHE A 53 0.93 -16.20 3.03
N ASN A 54 0.33 -15.65 1.97
CA ASN A 54 -0.64 -16.37 1.13
C ASN A 54 -0.03 -17.21 0.01
N LEU A 55 1.30 -17.11 -0.20
CA LEU A 55 2.01 -17.86 -1.23
C LEU A 55 3.19 -18.61 -0.63
N ARG A 56 3.31 -19.89 -0.97
CA ARG A 56 4.47 -20.71 -0.63
C ARG A 56 5.10 -21.25 -1.91
N ILE A 57 6.38 -20.94 -2.09
CA ILE A 57 7.18 -21.38 -3.24
C ILE A 57 7.93 -22.65 -2.83
N ILE A 58 7.77 -23.72 -3.59
CA ILE A 58 8.42 -25.01 -3.36
C ILE A 58 9.01 -25.57 -4.67
N PRO A 59 10.03 -26.44 -4.61
CA PRO A 59 10.55 -27.12 -5.79
C PRO A 59 9.47 -27.91 -6.52
N LYS A 60 9.51 -27.89 -7.86
CA LYS A 60 8.55 -28.62 -8.71
C LYS A 60 8.50 -30.12 -8.40
N ASP A 61 9.65 -30.73 -8.13
CA ASP A 61 9.77 -32.17 -7.87
C ASP A 61 9.52 -32.53 -6.39
N THR A 62 8.86 -31.65 -5.63
CA THR A 62 8.47 -31.91 -4.23
C THR A 62 7.35 -32.94 -4.20
N ASP A 63 7.54 -34.04 -3.46
CA ASP A 63 6.44 -34.95 -3.14
C ASP A 63 5.46 -34.28 -2.17
N MET A 64 4.23 -34.07 -2.62
CA MET A 64 3.23 -33.36 -1.84
C MET A 64 2.74 -34.15 -0.63
N THR A 65 2.72 -35.49 -0.73
CA THR A 65 2.29 -36.35 0.38
C THR A 65 3.21 -36.15 1.58
N THR A 66 4.52 -36.31 1.37
CA THR A 66 5.53 -36.09 2.40
C THR A 66 5.56 -34.65 2.87
N PHE A 67 5.42 -33.68 1.96
CA PHE A 67 5.43 -32.27 2.30
C PHE A 67 4.33 -31.88 3.30
N TRP A 68 3.10 -32.37 3.12
CA TRP A 68 2.00 -32.08 4.04
C TRP A 68 2.14 -32.77 5.41
N THR A 69 2.85 -33.90 5.47
CA THR A 69 3.14 -34.59 6.74
C THR A 69 4.31 -33.98 7.50
N VAL A 70 5.40 -33.64 6.80
CA VAL A 70 6.67 -33.23 7.41
C VAL A 70 6.81 -31.70 7.49
N GLY A 71 6.10 -30.96 6.64
CA GLY A 71 6.05 -29.49 6.64
C GLY A 71 7.11 -28.79 5.79
N PHE A 72 8.02 -29.53 5.15
CA PHE A 72 9.05 -28.99 4.27
C PHE A 72 9.40 -29.90 3.09
N SER A 73 10.00 -29.32 2.04
CA SER A 73 10.46 -30.10 0.88
C SER A 73 11.81 -30.74 1.15
N GLN A 74 11.95 -32.02 0.81
CA GLN A 74 13.25 -32.71 0.84
C GLN A 74 14.17 -32.34 -0.33
N LYS A 75 13.63 -31.62 -1.33
CA LYS A 75 14.38 -31.13 -2.48
C LYS A 75 14.84 -29.71 -2.23
N THR A 76 16.00 -29.35 -2.76
CA THR A 76 16.51 -27.97 -2.76
C THR A 76 16.18 -27.30 -4.08
N MET A 77 16.02 -25.97 -4.04
CA MET A 77 15.88 -25.13 -5.22
C MET A 77 17.17 -24.33 -5.42
N PRO A 78 17.71 -24.24 -6.65
CA PRO A 78 18.82 -23.34 -6.96
C PRO A 78 18.48 -21.88 -6.61
N HIS A 79 19.47 -21.13 -6.11
CA HIS A 79 19.29 -19.73 -5.72
C HIS A 79 18.86 -18.83 -6.90
N GLU A 80 19.26 -19.17 -8.12
CA GLU A 80 18.95 -18.41 -9.34
C GLU A 80 17.45 -18.17 -9.54
N TYR A 81 16.58 -19.08 -9.12
CA TYR A 81 15.12 -18.93 -9.21
C TYR A 81 14.59 -17.72 -8.43
N ILE A 82 15.25 -17.32 -7.34
CA ILE A 82 14.89 -16.12 -6.59
C ILE A 82 15.20 -14.85 -7.40
N ASN A 83 16.30 -14.85 -8.15
CA ASN A 83 16.63 -13.74 -9.04
C ASN A 83 15.61 -13.63 -10.17
N HIS A 84 15.24 -14.76 -10.79
CA HIS A 84 14.20 -14.80 -11.82
C HIS A 84 12.85 -14.25 -11.35
N ILE A 85 12.45 -14.55 -10.11
CA ILE A 85 11.21 -14.00 -9.53
C ILE A 85 11.34 -12.51 -9.24
N SER A 86 12.51 -12.08 -8.78
CA SER A 86 12.75 -10.68 -8.42
C SER A 86 12.78 -9.76 -9.63
N ASP A 87 13.28 -10.26 -10.77
CA ASP A 87 13.42 -9.52 -12.02
C ASP A 87 12.17 -9.64 -12.92
N HIS A 88 11.16 -10.44 -12.54
CA HIS A 88 10.01 -10.70 -13.40
C HIS A 88 9.05 -9.51 -13.48
N PRO A 89 8.82 -8.93 -14.67
CA PRO A 89 7.86 -7.84 -14.83
C PRO A 89 6.44 -8.37 -14.64
N GLY A 90 5.68 -7.75 -13.73
CA GLY A 90 4.24 -8.05 -13.54
C GLY A 90 3.89 -8.76 -12.24
N ILE A 91 4.87 -9.14 -11.41
CA ILE A 91 4.63 -9.63 -10.05
C ILE A 91 5.09 -8.57 -9.06
N SER A 92 4.14 -8.02 -8.29
CA SER A 92 4.44 -7.15 -7.16
C SER A 92 4.40 -7.97 -5.88
N TYR A 93 5.50 -7.99 -5.14
CA TYR A 93 5.59 -8.62 -3.82
C TYR A 93 5.96 -7.56 -2.79
N GLU A 94 5.27 -7.56 -1.65
CA GLU A 94 5.49 -6.57 -0.59
C GLU A 94 6.38 -7.11 0.53
N HIS A 95 6.33 -8.42 0.78
CA HIS A 95 7.10 -9.06 1.85
C HIS A 95 7.50 -10.49 1.49
N LEU A 96 8.80 -10.71 1.26
CA LEU A 96 9.40 -12.03 1.07
C LEU A 96 10.14 -12.42 2.35
N THR A 97 9.79 -13.57 2.91
CA THR A 97 10.42 -14.07 4.15
C THR A 97 11.00 -15.45 3.91
N ALA A 98 12.32 -15.57 4.06
CA ALA A 98 13.00 -16.84 4.08
C ALA A 98 12.69 -17.57 5.40
N THR A 99 12.30 -18.84 5.31
CA THR A 99 12.12 -19.71 6.48
C THR A 99 13.14 -20.84 6.43
N LEU A 100 13.89 -21.02 7.52
CA LEU A 100 14.83 -22.14 7.63
C LEU A 100 14.04 -23.42 7.86
N GLN A 101 13.97 -24.27 6.85
CA GLN A 101 13.15 -25.49 6.91
C GLN A 101 13.89 -26.70 7.49
N ARG A 102 15.23 -26.71 7.46
CA ARG A 102 16.04 -27.84 7.95
C ARG A 102 17.19 -27.32 8.81
N ARG A 103 17.36 -27.92 9.98
CA ARG A 103 18.57 -27.75 10.79
C ARG A 103 19.71 -28.52 10.13
N VAL A 104 20.80 -27.83 9.84
CA VAL A 104 22.06 -28.46 9.39
C VAL A 104 22.85 -28.89 10.61
#